data_AF-A0A2V9SR86-F1
#
_entry.id   AF-A0A2V9SR86-F1
#
_cell.length_a   1.000
_cell.length_b   1.000
_cell.length_c   1.000
_cell.angle_alpha   90.00
_cell.angle_beta   90.00
_cell.angle_gamma   90.00
#
_symmetry.space_group_name_H-M   'P 1'
#
loop_
_entity.id
_entity.type
_entity.pdbx_description
1 polymer ?
#
loop_
_entity_poly.entity_id
_entity_poly.type
_entity_poly.pdbx_seq_one_letter_code
_entity_poly.pdbx_strand_id
1 'polypeptide(L)'
;MADRKRNSGTSNKSVSRSFAFSRVRKLEDVERQAILTAVRQLGVRGAAAALGISKTTIHRKLRSYQYERVERESDWRVIPTEKLSPLLLAAAKATDFLKSCQGTIAPGLARQLDAALGKLQNWLKESKVQLERG
;
A
#
# COMPACT_ATOMS: atom_id res chain seq x y z
N MET A 1 -46.51 16.57 62.88
CA MET A 1 -47.06 16.75 61.51
C MET A 1 -45.93 17.37 60.68
N ALA A 2 -45.34 16.79 59.65
CA ALA A 2 -45.78 15.76 58.73
C ALA A 2 -44.64 14.79 58.34
N ASP A 3 -45.04 13.56 58.05
CA ASP A 3 -44.33 12.52 57.30
C ASP A 3 -43.91 12.95 55.88
N ARG A 4 -42.73 12.49 55.43
CA ARG A 4 -42.49 11.81 54.12
C ARG A 4 -41.00 11.45 54.00
N LYS A 5 -40.61 10.19 54.23
CA LYS A 5 -40.49 9.06 53.28
C LYS A 5 -39.57 9.27 52.05
N ARG A 6 -38.41 8.60 52.16
CA ARG A 6 -37.83 7.58 51.26
C ARG A 6 -37.11 7.95 49.95
N ASN A 7 -35.95 7.29 49.83
CA ASN A 7 -35.38 6.62 48.64
C ASN A 7 -34.84 7.51 47.52
N SER A 8 -33.85 7.13 46.72
CA SER A 8 -32.88 6.03 46.67
C SER A 8 -32.12 6.28 45.38
N GLY A 9 -30.80 6.03 45.38
CA GLY A 9 -30.00 5.63 44.21
C GLY A 9 -30.25 6.29 42.86
N THR A 10 -29.30 7.12 42.44
CA THR A 10 -28.89 7.14 41.04
C THR A 10 -27.37 7.25 40.96
N SER A 11 -26.73 6.10 40.82
CA SER A 11 -25.40 6.00 40.22
C SER A 11 -25.45 6.59 38.83
N ASN A 12 -25.03 7.84 38.65
CA ASN A 12 -24.63 8.34 37.35
C ASN A 12 -23.18 7.91 37.08
N LYS A 13 -23.05 6.60 36.81
CA LYS A 13 -22.12 6.09 35.81
C LYS A 13 -22.49 6.76 34.48
N SER A 14 -21.48 7.06 33.66
CA SER A 14 -21.54 7.83 32.42
C SER A 14 -21.35 9.34 32.68
N VAL A 15 -20.43 10.04 32.04
CA VAL A 15 -19.82 9.82 30.74
C VAL A 15 -18.39 10.34 30.83
N SER A 16 -17.43 9.44 31.04
CA SER A 16 -16.05 9.69 30.60
C SER A 16 -16.07 9.70 29.08
N ARG A 17 -16.62 10.78 28.50
CA ARG A 17 -16.35 11.15 27.12
C ARG A 17 -14.87 11.48 27.16
N SER A 18 -14.07 10.49 26.82
CA SER A 18 -12.78 10.69 26.20
C SER A 18 -13.03 11.70 25.08
N PHE A 19 -12.84 12.98 25.40
CA PHE A 19 -12.56 13.99 24.40
C PHE A 19 -11.25 13.52 23.80
N ALA A 20 -11.36 12.66 22.79
CA ALA A 20 -10.29 12.45 21.83
C ALA A 20 -9.89 13.86 21.45
N PHE A 21 -8.66 14.25 21.84
CA PHE A 21 -8.06 15.48 21.40
C PHE A 21 -8.12 15.45 19.88
N SER A 22 -9.17 16.06 19.32
CA SER A 22 -9.29 16.32 17.90
C SER A 22 -8.14 17.26 17.60
N ARG A 23 -7.01 16.67 17.21
CA ARG A 23 -5.80 17.39 16.83
C ARG A 23 -6.24 18.47 15.88
N VAL A 24 -6.22 19.73 16.33
CA VAL A 24 -6.73 20.87 15.58
C VAL A 24 -5.93 20.91 14.29
N ARG A 25 -6.57 20.53 13.19
CA ARG A 25 -5.92 20.53 11.87
C ARG A 25 -5.86 21.98 11.41
N LYS A 26 -4.75 22.35 10.76
CA LYS A 26 -4.67 23.65 10.12
C LYS A 26 -5.77 23.75 9.08
N LEU A 27 -6.42 24.91 9.01
CA LEU A 27 -7.49 25.16 8.06
C LEU A 27 -7.03 24.89 6.62
N GLU A 28 -5.77 25.21 6.31
CA GLU A 28 -5.13 24.98 5.01
C GLU A 28 -5.12 23.50 4.61
N ASP A 29 -4.84 22.59 5.55
CA ASP A 29 -4.80 21.14 5.28
C ASP A 29 -6.22 20.60 5.02
N VAL A 30 -7.20 21.10 5.77
CA VAL A 30 -8.61 20.73 5.60
C VAL A 30 -9.14 21.24 4.25
N GLU A 31 -8.84 22.48 3.91
CA GLU A 31 -9.23 23.09 2.64
C GLU A 31 -8.59 22.36 1.45
N ARG A 32 -7.28 22.07 1.53
CA ARG A 32 -6.56 21.31 0.51
C ARG A 32 -7.18 19.93 0.30
N GLN A 33 -7.47 19.21 1.39
CA GLN A 33 -8.08 17.89 1.30
C GLN A 33 -9.48 17.97 0.69
N ALA A 34 -10.30 18.95 1.08
CA ALA A 34 -11.64 19.16 0.52
C ALA A 34 -11.60 19.44 -0.98
N ILE A 35 -10.70 20.33 -1.42
CA ILE A 35 -10.53 20.68 -2.84
C ILE A 35 -10.06 19.46 -3.65
N LEU A 36 -9.04 18.73 -3.18
CA LEU A 36 -8.55 17.55 -3.89
C LEU A 36 -9.61 16.45 -3.98
N THR A 37 -10.36 16.24 -2.91
CA THR A 37 -11.43 15.22 -2.86
C THR A 37 -12.57 15.59 -3.82
N ALA A 38 -13.03 16.84 -3.78
CA ALA A 38 -14.10 17.33 -4.65
C ALA A 38 -13.70 17.29 -6.13
N VAL A 39 -12.47 17.70 -6.48
CA VAL A 39 -11.98 17.65 -7.86
C VAL A 39 -11.88 16.20 -8.36
N ARG A 40 -11.45 15.26 -7.52
CA ARG A 40 -11.38 13.84 -7.88
C ARG A 40 -12.76 13.24 -8.16
N GLN A 41 -13.77 13.63 -7.38
CA GLN A 41 -15.12 13.05 -7.47
C GLN A 41 -15.99 13.71 -8.54
N LEU A 42 -15.88 15.03 -8.71
CA LEU A 42 -16.83 15.83 -9.49
C LEU A 42 -16.17 16.58 -10.67
N GLY A 43 -14.85 16.45 -10.82
CA GLY A 43 -14.07 17.28 -11.73
C GLY A 43 -14.01 18.75 -11.30
N VAL A 44 -13.24 19.56 -12.02
CA VAL A 44 -12.97 20.97 -11.64
C VAL A 44 -14.25 21.81 -11.60
N ARG A 45 -15.15 21.65 -12.59
CA ARG A 45 -16.38 22.44 -12.68
C ARG A 45 -17.38 22.05 -11.57
N GLY A 46 -17.51 20.75 -11.29
CA GLY A 46 -18.35 20.27 -10.20
C GLY A 46 -17.81 20.63 -8.82
N ALA A 47 -16.49 20.56 -8.63
CA ALA A 47 -15.84 20.99 -7.39
C ALA A 47 -16.00 22.50 -7.13
N ALA A 48 -15.87 23.33 -8.16
CA ALA A 48 -16.12 24.76 -8.07
C ALA A 48 -17.55 25.07 -7.58
N ALA A 49 -18.55 24.41 -8.17
CA ALA A 49 -19.94 24.54 -7.77
C ALA A 49 -20.18 24.03 -6.33
N ALA A 50 -19.65 22.85 -5.99
CA ALA A 50 -19.85 22.23 -4.68
C ALA A 50 -19.18 22.99 -3.53
N LEU A 51 -18.04 23.62 -3.79
CA LEU A 51 -17.28 24.39 -2.80
C LEU A 51 -17.63 25.89 -2.82
N GLY A 52 -18.51 26.34 -3.71
CA GLY A 52 -18.92 27.74 -3.82
C GLY A 52 -17.78 28.69 -4.25
N ILE A 53 -16.76 28.17 -4.95
CA ILE A 53 -15.59 28.95 -5.38
C ILE A 53 -15.41 28.94 -6.89
N SER A 54 -14.74 29.94 -7.42
CA SER A 54 -14.54 30.07 -8.86
C SER A 54 -13.64 28.96 -9.43
N LYS A 55 -13.87 28.61 -10.71
CA LYS A 55 -13.02 27.67 -11.46
C LYS A 55 -11.55 28.13 -11.47
N THR A 56 -11.29 29.43 -11.57
CA THR A 56 -9.92 29.97 -11.56
C THR A 56 -9.26 29.81 -10.18
N THR A 57 -10.02 29.94 -9.10
CA THR A 57 -9.54 29.67 -7.73
C THR A 57 -9.12 28.21 -7.57
N ILE A 58 -9.92 27.26 -8.07
CA ILE A 58 -9.56 25.84 -8.07
C ILE A 58 -8.25 25.61 -8.83
N HIS A 59 -8.13 26.12 -10.06
CA HIS A 59 -6.90 25.97 -10.85
C HIS A 59 -5.68 26.62 -10.19
N ARG A 60 -5.85 27.77 -9.55
CA ARG A 60 -4.78 28.44 -8.80
C ARG A 60 -4.31 27.58 -7.61
N LYS A 61 -5.23 27.04 -6.81
CA LYS A 61 -4.91 26.17 -5.66
C LYS A 61 -4.32 24.83 -6.08
N LEU A 62 -4.81 24.21 -7.16
CA LEU A 62 -4.21 22.98 -7.69
C LEU A 62 -2.75 23.18 -8.12
N ARG A 63 -2.43 24.33 -8.75
CA ARG A 63 -1.06 24.67 -9.10
C ARG A 63 -0.18 24.88 -7.87
N SER A 64 -0.65 25.58 -6.84
CA SER A 64 0.12 25.74 -5.60
C SER A 64 0.37 24.40 -4.89
N TYR A 65 -0.62 23.50 -4.88
CA TYR A 65 -0.44 22.17 -4.28
C TYR A 65 0.53 21.27 -5.04
N GLN A 66 0.62 21.41 -6.36
CA GLN A 66 1.62 20.71 -7.17
C GLN A 66 3.03 21.24 -6.87
N TYR A 67 3.18 22.57 -6.76
CA TYR A 67 4.45 23.20 -6.38
C TYR A 67 4.90 22.77 -4.97
N GLU A 68 4.00 22.85 -3.97
CA GLU A 68 4.28 22.37 -2.61
C GLU A 68 4.57 20.86 -2.56
N ARG A 69 4.01 20.06 -3.48
CA ARG A 69 4.32 18.64 -3.56
C ARG A 69 5.76 18.45 -4.03
N VAL A 70 6.21 19.18 -5.04
CA VAL A 70 7.59 19.12 -5.56
C VAL A 70 8.58 19.61 -4.51
N GLU A 71 8.23 20.66 -3.77
CA GLU A 71 9.04 21.21 -2.69
C GLU A 71 9.16 20.20 -1.53
N ARG A 72 8.05 19.60 -1.08
CA ARG A 72 8.07 18.53 -0.06
C ARG A 72 8.68 17.23 -0.57
N GLU A 73 8.59 16.92 -1.87
CA GLU A 73 9.21 15.74 -2.49
C GLU A 73 10.74 15.84 -2.55
N SER A 74 11.26 17.07 -2.50
CA SER A 74 12.69 17.35 -2.47
C SER A 74 13.31 17.05 -1.09
N ASP A 75 12.51 17.05 -0.02
CA ASP A 75 12.99 16.88 1.36
C ASP A 75 13.06 15.42 1.85
N TRP A 76 12.28 14.48 1.28
CA TRP A 76 12.26 13.08 1.77
C TRP A 76 13.25 12.15 1.06
N ARG A 77 13.95 12.62 0.01
CA ARG A 77 15.01 11.87 -0.66
C ARG A 77 16.40 12.08 -0.04
N VAL A 78 16.50 12.68 1.15
CA VAL A 78 17.74 12.65 1.91
C VAL A 78 17.80 11.34 2.69
N ILE A 79 18.16 10.25 2.00
CA ILE A 79 18.55 9.03 2.69
C ILE A 79 19.90 9.33 3.34
N PRO A 80 20.08 9.14 4.68
CA PRO A 80 21.37 9.31 5.31
C PRO A 80 22.39 8.43 4.58
N THR A 81 23.40 9.05 3.98
CA THR A 81 24.42 8.39 3.13
C THR A 81 25.15 7.27 3.88
N GLU A 82 25.21 7.38 5.21
CA GLU A 82 25.71 6.40 6.16
C GLU A 82 24.95 5.06 6.11
N LYS A 83 23.65 5.07 5.81
CA LYS A 83 22.80 3.86 5.72
C LYS A 83 22.63 3.32 4.29
N LEU A 84 23.09 4.06 3.29
CA LEU A 84 23.06 3.61 1.89
C LEU A 84 24.10 2.52 1.62
N SER A 85 25.29 2.61 2.21
CA SER A 85 26.35 1.62 1.99
C SER A 85 25.97 0.19 2.46
N PRO A 86 25.40 -0.05 3.66
CA PRO A 86 24.99 -1.40 4.05
C PRO A 86 23.79 -1.91 3.24
N LEU A 87 22.85 -1.04 2.86
CA LEU A 87 21.68 -1.44 2.08
C LEU A 87 22.07 -1.83 0.64
N LEU A 88 22.94 -1.05 0.01
CA LEU A 88 23.46 -1.36 -1.32
C LEU A 88 24.31 -2.62 -1.30
N LEU A 89 25.11 -2.84 -0.26
CA LEU A 89 25.87 -4.08 -0.08
C LEU A 89 24.96 -5.30 0.11
N ALA A 90 23.88 -5.16 0.88
CA ALA A 90 22.89 -6.22 1.06
C ALA A 90 22.15 -6.54 -0.25
N ALA A 91 21.75 -5.51 -1.01
CA ALA A 91 21.12 -5.66 -2.32
C ALA A 91 22.05 -6.33 -3.34
N ALA A 92 23.34 -5.98 -3.34
CA ALA A 92 24.34 -6.62 -4.20
C ALA A 92 24.50 -8.12 -3.86
N LYS A 93 24.65 -8.46 -2.58
CA LYS A 93 24.73 -9.87 -2.12
C LYS A 93 23.49 -10.69 -2.48
N ALA A 94 22.30 -10.11 -2.33
CA ALA A 94 21.06 -10.77 -2.73
C ALA A 94 21.02 -11.02 -4.25
N THR A 95 21.51 -10.08 -5.05
CA THR A 95 21.59 -10.21 -6.51
C THR A 95 22.57 -11.31 -6.92
N ASP A 96 23.74 -11.39 -6.28
CA ASP A 96 24.73 -12.43 -6.56
C ASP A 96 24.23 -13.83 -6.17
N PHE A 97 23.50 -13.92 -5.05
CA PHE A 97 22.83 -15.17 -4.66
C PHE A 97 21.82 -15.62 -5.71
N LEU A 98 20.94 -14.72 -6.17
CA LEU A 98 19.94 -15.05 -7.20
C LEU A 98 20.59 -15.50 -8.52
N LYS A 99 21.68 -14.83 -8.94
CA LYS A 99 22.46 -15.26 -10.11
C LYS A 99 23.06 -16.66 -9.91
N SER A 100 23.58 -16.96 -8.73
CA SER A 100 24.11 -18.29 -8.41
C SER A 100 23.02 -19.37 -8.47
N CYS A 101 21.84 -19.10 -7.89
CA CYS A 101 20.68 -20.00 -7.98
C CYS A 101 20.26 -20.23 -9.44
N GLN A 102 20.22 -19.18 -10.25
CA GLN A 102 19.89 -19.29 -11.68
C GLN A 102 20.94 -20.09 -12.47
N GLY A 103 22.22 -19.97 -12.11
CA GLY A 103 23.31 -20.68 -12.79
C GLY A 103 23.45 -22.16 -12.39
N THR A 104 23.04 -22.52 -11.17
CA THR A 104 23.32 -23.87 -10.61
C THR A 104 22.06 -24.70 -10.42
N ILE A 105 21.01 -24.11 -9.84
CA ILE A 105 19.80 -24.84 -9.45
C ILE A 105 18.85 -24.99 -10.64
N ALA A 106 18.62 -23.92 -11.41
CA ALA A 106 17.72 -23.98 -12.56
C ALA A 106 18.14 -25.00 -13.63
N PRO A 107 19.43 -25.10 -14.03
CA PRO A 107 19.86 -26.11 -14.99
C PRO A 107 19.82 -27.53 -14.42
N GLY A 108 20.05 -27.69 -13.12
CA GLY A 108 19.92 -28.99 -12.43
C GLY A 108 18.49 -29.51 -12.50
N LEU A 109 17.51 -28.65 -12.18
CA LEU A 109 16.09 -28.98 -12.28
C LEU A 109 15.67 -29.28 -13.72
N ALA A 110 16.16 -28.51 -14.69
CA ALA A 110 15.89 -28.76 -16.12
C ALA A 110 16.39 -30.15 -16.55
N ARG A 111 17.63 -30.52 -16.20
CA ARG A 111 18.18 -31.85 -16.51
C ARG A 111 17.41 -32.98 -15.84
N GLN A 112 16.92 -32.77 -14.62
CA GLN A 112 16.09 -33.76 -13.92
C GLN A 112 14.74 -33.95 -14.61
N LEU A 113 14.12 -32.86 -15.08
CA LEU A 113 12.88 -32.92 -15.86
C LEU A 113 13.11 -33.64 -17.20
N ASP A 114 14.18 -33.31 -17.92
CA ASP A 114 14.53 -33.97 -19.18
C ASP A 114 14.78 -35.48 -18.98
N ALA A 115 15.47 -35.86 -17.91
CA ALA A 115 15.69 -37.26 -17.57
C ALA A 115 14.39 -38.00 -17.20
N ALA A 116 13.47 -37.34 -16.50
CA ALA A 116 12.16 -37.90 -16.17
C ALA A 116 11.29 -38.08 -17.44
N LEU A 117 11.29 -37.09 -18.33
CA LEU A 117 10.59 -37.17 -19.62
C LEU A 117 11.15 -38.30 -20.49
N GLY A 118 12.48 -38.47 -20.53
CA GLY A 118 13.11 -39.58 -21.26
C GLY A 118 12.69 -40.96 -20.74
N LYS A 119 12.61 -41.14 -19.42
CA LYS A 119 12.13 -42.39 -18.80
C LYS A 119 10.67 -42.68 -19.18
N LEU A 120 9.80 -41.68 -19.13
CA LEU A 120 8.39 -41.83 -19.52
C LEU A 120 8.25 -42.18 -21.00
N GLN A 121 9.02 -41.55 -21.87
CA GLN A 121 9.01 -41.85 -23.31
C GLN A 121 9.50 -43.27 -23.60
N ASN A 122 10.55 -43.73 -22.92
CA ASN A 122 11.05 -45.10 -23.08
C ASN A 122 10.02 -46.13 -22.59
N TRP A 123 9.41 -45.89 -21.43
CA TRP A 123 8.33 -46.72 -20.91
C TRP A 123 7.12 -46.80 -21.86
N LEU A 124 6.74 -45.68 -22.47
CA LEU A 124 5.68 -45.63 -23.49
C LEU A 124 6.04 -46.44 -24.75
N LYS A 125 7.30 -46.37 -25.21
CA LYS A 125 7.78 -47.16 -26.34
C LYS A 125 7.76 -48.67 -26.02
N GLU A 126 8.24 -49.05 -24.84
CA GLU A 126 8.24 -50.44 -24.38
C GLU A 126 6.81 -51.00 -24.26
N SER A 127 5.88 -50.22 -23.70
CA SER A 127 4.47 -50.59 -23.57
C SER A 127 3.80 -50.77 -24.93
N LYS A 128 4.12 -49.91 -25.91
CA LYS A 128 3.60 -50.02 -27.28
C LYS A 128 4.12 -51.27 -28.01
N VAL A 129 5.40 -51.59 -27.85
CA VAL A 129 6.01 -52.81 -28.43
C VAL A 129 5.41 -54.08 -27.84
N GLN A 130 5.01 -54.08 -26.57
CA GLN A 130 4.33 -55.22 -25.95
C GLN A 130 2.90 -55.40 -26.47
N LEU A 131 2.18 -54.31 -26.74
CA LEU A 131 0.84 -54.34 -27.34
C LEU A 131 0.83 -54.80 -28.80
N GLU A 132 1.89 -54.55 -29.57
CA GLU A 132 2.01 -54.99 -30.97
C GLU A 132 2.50 -56.45 -31.10
N ARG A 133 2.90 -57.10 -30.00
CA ARG A 133 3.43 -58.48 -29.98
C ARG A 133 2.50 -59.51 -29.33
N GLY A 134 1.38 -59.09 -28.74
CA GLY A 134 0.33 -59.95 -28.20
C GLY A 134 -0.89 -59.98 -29.14
#